data_AF-A0A954PWB4-F1
#
_entry.id   AF-A0A954PWB4-F1
#
_cell.length_a   1.000
_cell.length_b   1.000
_cell.length_c   1.000
_cell.angle_alpha   90.00
_cell.angle_beta   90.00
_cell.angle_gamma   90.00
#
_symmetry.space_group_name_H-M   'P 1'
#
loop_
_entity.id
_entity.type
_entity.pdbx_description
1 polymer ?
#
loop_
_entity_poly.entity_id
_entity_poly.type
_entity_poly.pdbx_seq_one_letter_code
_entity_poly.pdbx_strand_id
1 'polypeptide(L)' 'IMMEKVADVCRDRCVDCQVSMETPMACGIGICFSCVARVKQPEGDWDYKRTCVEGPIFDAEKIVW' A
#
# COMPACT_ATOMS: atom_id res chain seq x y z
N ILE A 1 10.84 3.46 3.10
CA ILE A 1 11.71 4.65 3.30
C ILE A 1 11.01 5.99 2.98
N MET A 2 11.01 6.54 1.74
CA MET A 2 10.48 7.92 1.55
C MET A 2 8.98 8.03 1.88
N MET A 3 8.13 7.23 1.23
CA MET A 3 6.68 7.31 1.45
C MET A 3 6.30 6.92 2.88
N GLU A 4 7.01 5.96 3.47
CA GLU A 4 6.87 5.58 4.88
C GLU A 4 7.14 6.76 5.82
N LYS A 5 8.22 7.52 5.60
CA LYS A 5 8.54 8.68 6.44
C LYS A 5 7.57 9.84 6.24
N VAL A 6 7.07 10.04 5.02
CA VAL A 6 6.01 11.02 4.77
C VAL A 6 4.71 10.60 5.47
N ALA A 7 4.36 9.32 5.42
CA ALA A 7 3.20 8.76 6.13
C ALA A 7 3.34 8.92 7.65
N ASP A 8 4.53 8.71 8.22
CA ASP A 8 4.82 8.98 9.64
C ASP A 8 4.52 10.45 9.99
N VAL A 9 5.03 11.39 9.18
CA VAL A 9 4.84 12.84 9.38
C VAL A 9 3.37 13.28 9.27
N CYS A 10 2.62 12.68 8.33
CA CYS A 10 1.19 12.94 8.15
C CYS A 10 0.37 12.41 9.33
N ARG A 11 0.66 11.19 9.80
CA ARG A 11 0.01 10.59 10.96
C ARG A 11 0.21 11.43 12.22
N ASP A 12 1.43 11.89 12.48
CA ASP A 12 1.74 12.76 13.63
C ASP A 12 0.98 14.09 13.61
N ARG A 13 0.54 14.53 12.42
CA ARG A 13 -0.20 15.78 12.20
C ARG A 13 -1.71 15.55 12.03
N CYS A 14 -2.19 14.32 12.17
CA CYS A 14 -3.58 13.94 11.91
C CYS A 14 -4.04 14.38 10.50
N VAL A 15 -3.18 14.19 9.49
CA VAL A 15 -3.49 14.50 8.09
C VAL A 15 -3.66 13.20 7.32
N ASP A 16 -4.79 13.06 6.63
CA ASP A 16 -5.07 11.92 5.75
C ASP A 16 -3.99 11.80 4.66
N CYS A 17 -3.43 10.61 4.51
CA CYS A 17 -2.32 10.35 3.61
C CYS A 17 -2.62 9.17 2.69
N GLN A 18 -2.51 9.40 1.38
CA GLN A 18 -2.57 8.36 0.38
C GLN A 18 -1.18 8.17 -0.24
N VAL A 19 -0.82 6.92 -0.50
CA VAL A 19 0.50 6.56 -1.04
C VAL A 19 0.33 5.70 -2.28
N SER A 20 1.06 6.04 -3.34
CA SER A 20 1.11 5.25 -4.55
C SER A 20 2.23 4.21 -4.42
N MET A 21 1.89 2.99 -4.04
CA MET A 21 2.89 1.95 -3.80
C MET A 21 3.51 1.46 -5.11
N GLU A 22 4.82 1.27 -5.10
CA GLU A 22 5.55 0.60 -6.17
C GLU A 22 6.00 -0.78 -5.66
N THR A 23 5.65 -1.81 -6.42
CA THR A 23 6.07 -3.19 -6.18
C THR A 23 6.52 -3.80 -7.51
N PRO A 24 7.43 -4.80 -7.50
CA PRO A 24 7.88 -5.44 -8.73
C PRO A 24 6.70 -5.89 -9.59
N MET A 25 6.59 -5.35 -10.80
CA MET A 25 5.43 -5.55 -11.66
C MET A 25 5.87 -6.22 -12.96
N ALA A 26 5.51 -7.50 -13.12
CA ALA A 26 5.81 -8.25 -14.34
C ALA A 26 4.70 -8.09 -15.40
N CYS A 27 3.46 -8.51 -15.07
CA CYS A 27 2.38 -8.52 -16.06
C CYS A 27 1.55 -7.22 -16.14
N GLY A 28 1.46 -6.46 -15.05
CA GLY A 28 0.60 -5.26 -14.96
C GLY A 28 -0.92 -5.48 -15.07
N ILE A 29 -1.39 -6.71 -15.25
CA ILE A 29 -2.81 -7.04 -15.51
C ILE A 29 -3.41 -8.02 -14.47
N GLY A 30 -2.74 -8.22 -13.34
CA GLY A 30 -3.29 -8.93 -12.19
C GLY A 30 -3.18 -10.46 -12.19
N ILE A 31 -2.50 -11.06 -13.18
CA ILE A 31 -2.38 -12.52 -13.32
C ILE A 31 -1.16 -13.12 -12.62
N CYS A 32 -0.05 -12.38 -12.52
CA CYS A 32 1.25 -12.92 -12.08
C CYS A 32 1.53 -12.78 -10.58
N PHE A 33 0.74 -11.99 -9.85
CA PHE A 33 0.92 -11.71 -8.41
C PHE A 33 2.27 -11.11 -7.98
N SER A 34 3.14 -10.72 -8.91
CA SER A 34 4.44 -10.11 -8.54
C SER A 34 4.28 -8.77 -7.80
N CYS A 35 3.20 -8.03 -8.10
CA CYS A 35 2.97 -6.67 -7.61
C CYS A 35 2.15 -6.61 -6.31
N VAL A 36 2.21 -7.64 -5.46
CA VAL A 36 1.42 -7.66 -4.22
C VAL A 36 2.01 -6.75 -3.15
N ALA A 37 1.15 -5.99 -2.48
CA ALA A 37 1.45 -5.20 -1.29
C ALA A 37 0.65 -5.76 -0.11
N ARG A 38 1.24 -5.72 1.09
CA ARG A 38 0.55 -6.13 2.33
C ARG A 38 -0.29 -4.97 2.85
N VAL A 39 -1.59 -5.20 2.99
CA VAL A 39 -2.57 -4.19 3.43
C VAL A 39 -3.35 -4.73 4.63
N LYS A 40 -3.37 -3.97 5.73
CA LYS A 40 -4.15 -4.25 6.94
C LYS A 40 -5.63 -4.33 6.61
N GLN A 41 -6.29 -5.33 7.17
CA GLN A 41 -7.72 -5.56 7.07
C GLN A 41 -8.46 -4.96 8.27
N PRO A 42 -9.77 -4.67 8.14
CA PRO A 42 -10.59 -4.21 9.25
C PRO A 42 -10.59 -5.17 10.46
N GLU A 43 -10.43 -6.47 10.24
CA GLU A 43 -10.40 -7.47 11.32
C GLU A 43 -9.07 -7.54 12.08
N GLY A 44 -8.07 -6.70 11.73
CA GLY A 44 -6.80 -6.58 12.44
C GLY A 44 -5.64 -7.42 11.90
N ASP A 45 -5.88 -8.30 10.93
CA ASP A 45 -4.82 -9.00 10.19
C ASP A 45 -4.39 -8.22 8.93
N TRP A 46 -3.57 -8.81 8.06
CA TRP A 46 -3.19 -8.26 6.76
C TRP A 46 -3.52 -9.25 5.62
N ASP A 47 -3.74 -8.70 4.43
CA ASP A 47 -3.95 -9.47 3.19
C ASP A 47 -3.08 -8.89 2.05
N TYR A 48 -2.79 -9.71 1.04
CA TYR A 48 -2.09 -9.28 -0.16
C TYR A 48 -3.07 -8.63 -1.15
N LYS A 49 -2.78 -7.38 -1.51
CA LYS A 49 -3.50 -6.64 -2.55
C LYS A 49 -2.59 -6.42 -3.75
N ARG A 50 -3.08 -6.70 -4.96
CA ARG A 50 -2.32 -6.51 -6.19
C ARG A 50 -2.29 -5.03 -6.55
N THR A 51 -1.12 -4.42 -6.50
CA THR A 51 -0.92 -3.00 -6.81
C THR A 51 -1.45 -2.62 -8.21
N CYS A 52 -1.34 -3.52 -9.20
CA CYS A 52 -1.77 -3.23 -10.57
C CYS A 52 -3.29 -3.32 -10.82
N VAL A 53 -4.09 -3.84 -9.88
CA VAL A 53 -5.56 -3.98 -10.03
C VAL A 53 -6.31 -3.35 -8.85
N GLU A 54 -5.81 -3.55 -7.64
CA GLU A 54 -6.41 -3.09 -6.37
C GLU A 54 -5.75 -1.81 -5.85
N GLY A 55 -4.59 -1.43 -6.41
CA GLY A 55 -3.88 -0.18 -6.14
C GLY A 55 -3.88 0.74 -7.36
N PRO A 56 -2.79 1.49 -7.64
CA PRO A 56 -1.55 1.60 -6.86
C PRO A 56 -1.69 2.51 -5.62
N ILE A 57 -2.78 3.27 -5.52
CA ILE A 57 -3.02 4.20 -4.42
C ILE A 57 -3.68 3.48 -3.25
N PHE A 58 -3.06 3.57 -2.09
CA PHE A 58 -3.55 3.00 -0.85
C PHE A 58 -3.57 4.04 0.26
N ASP A 59 -4.41 3.81 1.26
CA ASP A 59 -4.36 4.51 2.54
C ASP A 59 -3.05 4.15 3.27
N ALA A 60 -2.27 5.17 3.61
CA ALA A 60 -0.95 5.02 4.21
C ALA A 60 -0.99 4.33 5.59
N GLU A 61 -2.11 4.43 6.32
CA GLU A 61 -2.27 3.77 7.62
C GLU A 61 -2.50 2.26 7.50
N LYS A 62 -3.05 1.84 6.35
CA LYS A 62 -3.34 0.44 6.03
C LYS A 62 -2.14 -0.29 5.43
N ILE A 63 -1.11 0.41 4.96
CA ILE A 63 0.10 -0.26 4.45
C ILE A 63 0.90 -0.90 5.59
N VAL A 64 1.36 -2.13 5.35
CA VAL A 64 2.40 -2.77 6.17
C VAL A 64 3.75 -2.46 5.53
N TRP A 65 4.33 -1.33 5.96
CA TRP A 65 5.58 -0.75 5.47
C TRP A 65 6.80 -1.68 5.60
#